data_AF-A0A813PJ74-F1
#
_entry.id   AF-A0A813PJ74-F1
#
_cell.length_a   1.000
_cell.length_b   1.000
_cell.length_c   1.000
_cell.angle_alpha   90.00
_cell.angle_beta   90.00
_cell.angle_gamma   90.00
#
_symmetry.space_group_name_H-M   'P 1'
#
loop_
_entity.id
_entity.type
_entity.pdbx_description
1 polymer ?
#
loop_
_entity_poly.entity_id
_entity_poly.type
_entity_poly.pdbx_seq_one_letter_code
_entity_poly.pdbx_strand_id
1 'polypeptide(L)'
;MRFLFRFLIKQQQQQQRMASSNFRRITPGPGQESVWDYPRPPRLEDTSKHIEVISNGVKIADTRRAKRVLETSHPPTYYLPPEDVRVKEFFKPVSDKKSSFCEWKGTANYYTIEVNGKKVENAAWFYKKPTEPDFSTIKDHIAIYPDKMDECRVDGERVIPQPGQFYGGWITKDIVGPFKGEPGTMGW
;
A
#
# COMPACT_ATOMS: atom_id res chain seq x y z
N MET A 1 48.30 -12.37 4.19
CA MET A 1 47.00 -12.38 3.46
C MET A 1 45.86 -13.15 4.14
N ARG A 2 46.07 -14.28 4.84
CA ARG A 2 44.97 -15.06 5.47
C ARG A 2 44.29 -14.38 6.69
N PHE A 3 45.00 -13.51 7.40
CA PHE A 3 44.48 -12.81 8.59
C PHE A 3 43.48 -11.69 8.25
N LEU A 4 43.79 -10.86 7.23
CA LEU A 4 42.89 -9.82 6.74
C LEU A 4 41.57 -10.41 6.20
N PHE A 5 41.66 -11.56 5.51
CA PHE A 5 40.49 -12.23 4.94
C PHE A 5 39.52 -12.77 6.02
N ARG A 6 40.05 -13.35 7.10
CA ARG A 6 39.24 -13.79 8.25
C ARG A 6 38.64 -12.63 9.04
N PHE A 7 39.31 -11.48 9.09
CA PHE A 7 38.79 -10.26 9.72
C PHE A 7 37.64 -9.65 8.91
N LEU A 8 37.78 -9.57 7.58
CA LEU A 8 36.70 -9.11 6.69
C LEU A 8 35.48 -10.03 6.73
N ILE A 9 35.68 -11.36 6.76
CA ILE A 9 34.56 -12.31 6.89
C ILE A 9 33.85 -12.15 8.24
N LYS A 10 34.58 -11.94 9.34
CA LYS A 10 33.97 -11.66 10.65
C LYS A 10 33.22 -10.33 10.68
N GLN A 11 33.76 -9.28 10.04
CA GLN A 11 33.08 -7.99 9.89
C GLN A 11 31.80 -8.11 9.05
N GLN A 12 31.83 -8.85 7.93
CA GLN A 12 30.63 -9.13 7.13
C GLN A 12 29.60 -9.98 7.89
N GLN A 13 30.05 -11.02 8.61
CA GLN A 13 29.14 -11.85 9.42
C GLN A 13 28.58 -11.08 10.61
N GLN A 14 29.33 -10.14 11.19
CA GLN A 14 28.85 -9.28 12.28
C GLN A 14 27.91 -8.19 11.77
N GLN A 15 28.14 -7.63 10.58
CA GLN A 15 27.17 -6.76 9.89
C GLN A 15 25.91 -7.52 9.48
N GLN A 16 26.03 -8.76 9.00
CA GLN A 16 24.88 -9.63 8.69
C GLN A 16 24.10 -10.04 9.94
N ARG A 17 24.79 -10.31 11.07
CA ARG A 17 24.15 -10.59 12.38
C ARG A 17 23.49 -9.35 12.99
N MET A 18 24.05 -8.15 12.78
CA MET A 18 23.40 -6.90 13.17
C MET A 18 22.17 -6.61 12.28
N ALA A 19 22.25 -6.88 10.98
CA ALA A 19 21.12 -6.76 10.05
C ALA A 19 20.00 -7.79 10.34
N SER A 20 20.32 -8.98 10.87
CA SER A 20 19.33 -9.97 11.27
C SER A 20 18.76 -9.75 12.68
N SER A 21 19.20 -8.73 13.43
CA SER A 21 18.85 -8.55 14.85
C SER A 21 17.61 -7.69 15.12
N ASN A 22 17.02 -7.05 14.09
CA ASN A 22 15.97 -6.04 14.29
C ASN A 22 14.57 -6.46 13.85
N PHE A 23 14.36 -7.70 13.40
CA PHE A 23 13.01 -8.18 13.09
C PHE A 23 12.32 -8.67 14.37
N ARG A 24 11.73 -7.75 15.12
CA ARG A 24 10.82 -8.10 16.22
C ARG A 24 9.42 -7.62 15.88
N ARG A 25 8.55 -8.58 15.58
CA ARG A 25 7.12 -8.34 15.40
C ARG A 25 6.56 -7.57 16.59
N ILE A 26 5.79 -6.50 16.32
CA ILE A 26 5.10 -5.74 17.36
C ILE A 26 3.85 -6.53 17.77
N THR A 27 3.67 -6.73 19.07
CA THR A 27 2.43 -7.33 19.60
C THR A 27 1.32 -6.27 19.56
N PRO A 28 0.18 -6.53 18.89
CA PRO A 28 -0.91 -5.55 18.84
C PRO A 28 -1.53 -5.35 20.22
N GLY A 29 -1.81 -4.09 20.56
CA GLY A 29 -2.63 -3.73 21.73
C GLY A 29 -4.14 -3.84 21.45
N PRO A 30 -5.00 -3.51 22.43
CA PRO A 30 -6.45 -3.52 22.25
C PRO A 30 -6.89 -2.66 21.06
N GLY A 31 -7.67 -3.25 20.15
CA GLY A 31 -8.16 -2.55 18.96
C GLY A 31 -7.13 -2.36 17.84
N GLN A 32 -5.93 -2.94 17.97
CA GLN A 32 -4.92 -2.94 16.92
C GLN A 32 -4.88 -4.28 16.17
N GLU A 33 -4.50 -4.21 14.90
CA GLU A 33 -4.23 -5.33 14.01
C GLU A 33 -2.74 -5.34 13.66
N SER A 34 -2.09 -6.50 13.69
CA SER A 34 -0.70 -6.64 13.23
C SER A 34 -0.69 -7.10 11.77
N VAL A 35 0.09 -6.42 10.91
CA VAL A 35 0.23 -6.79 9.49
C VAL A 35 0.82 -8.19 9.29
N TRP A 36 1.42 -8.76 10.33
CA TRP A 36 1.98 -10.12 10.35
C TRP A 36 0.95 -11.20 10.67
N ASP A 37 -0.28 -10.83 11.03
CA ASP A 37 -1.42 -11.76 11.15
C ASP A 37 -2.25 -11.85 9.88
N TYR A 38 -2.00 -10.96 8.92
CA TYR A 38 -2.69 -10.99 7.65
C TYR A 38 -2.25 -12.20 6.82
N PRO A 39 -3.17 -12.82 6.07
CA PRO A 39 -2.87 -14.06 5.37
C PRO A 39 -2.06 -13.83 4.09
N ARG A 40 -1.47 -14.94 3.62
CA ARG A 40 -1.01 -15.12 2.24
C ARG A 40 -1.57 -16.47 1.77
N PRO A 41 -2.48 -16.54 0.78
CA PRO A 41 -2.92 -15.48 -0.13
C PRO A 41 -3.59 -14.28 0.57
N PRO A 42 -3.53 -13.06 0.00
CA PRO A 42 -4.13 -11.88 0.60
C PRO A 42 -5.65 -12.03 0.71
N ARG A 43 -6.24 -11.35 1.68
CA ARG A 43 -7.68 -11.38 1.92
C ARG A 43 -8.30 -10.03 1.61
N LEU A 44 -9.43 -10.05 0.93
CA LEU A 44 -10.25 -8.87 0.65
C LEU A 44 -11.40 -8.80 1.65
N GLU A 45 -11.64 -7.62 2.21
CA GLU A 45 -12.77 -7.37 3.12
C GLU A 45 -13.52 -6.11 2.72
N ASP A 46 -14.84 -6.11 2.91
CA ASP A 46 -15.64 -4.87 2.92
C ASP A 46 -15.33 -4.06 4.17
N THR A 47 -15.38 -2.73 4.05
CA THR A 47 -15.20 -1.84 5.20
C THR A 47 -16.10 -0.61 5.13
N SER A 48 -16.67 -0.25 6.28
CA SER A 48 -17.49 0.96 6.47
C SER A 48 -16.69 2.16 6.99
N LYS A 49 -15.37 2.00 7.15
CA LYS A 49 -14.46 3.09 7.51
C LYS A 49 -14.61 4.24 6.50
N HIS A 50 -14.60 5.46 7.00
CA HIS A 50 -14.71 6.65 6.17
C HIS A 50 -13.36 6.96 5.52
N ILE A 51 -13.29 6.89 4.20
CA ILE A 51 -12.08 7.13 3.42
C ILE A 51 -12.22 8.47 2.71
N GLU A 52 -11.26 9.36 2.92
CA GLU A 52 -11.16 10.64 2.20
C GLU A 52 -9.79 10.79 1.55
N VAL A 53 -9.76 11.34 0.34
CA VAL A 53 -8.51 11.64 -0.39
C VAL A 53 -8.53 13.05 -0.91
N ILE A 54 -7.47 13.80 -0.59
CA ILE A 54 -7.26 15.19 -0.97
C ILE A 54 -6.01 15.28 -1.85
N SER A 55 -6.14 15.93 -3.01
CA SER A 55 -5.03 16.24 -3.90
C SER A 55 -5.10 17.69 -4.34
N ASN A 56 -4.00 18.43 -4.23
CA ASN A 56 -3.91 19.86 -4.55
C ASN A 56 -5.05 20.69 -3.93
N GLY A 57 -5.36 20.43 -2.66
CA GLY A 57 -6.40 21.09 -1.88
C GLY A 57 -7.85 20.70 -2.21
N VAL A 58 -8.08 19.74 -3.12
CA VAL A 58 -9.42 19.29 -3.51
C VAL A 58 -9.67 17.88 -3.02
N LYS A 59 -10.83 17.65 -2.38
CA LYS A 59 -11.31 16.30 -2.08
C LYS A 59 -11.73 15.60 -3.37
N ILE A 60 -10.98 14.56 -3.73
CA ILE A 60 -11.15 13.78 -4.97
C ILE A 60 -11.87 12.44 -4.74
N ALA A 61 -11.95 11.98 -3.50
CA ALA A 61 -12.72 10.80 -3.11
C ALA A 61 -13.26 10.94 -1.67
N ASP A 62 -14.46 10.41 -1.43
CA ASP A 62 -15.15 10.38 -0.15
C ASP A 62 -16.10 9.17 -0.11
N THR A 63 -15.77 8.13 0.69
CA THR A 63 -16.56 6.89 0.70
C THR A 63 -16.64 6.24 2.08
N ARG A 64 -17.73 5.50 2.31
CA ARG A 64 -17.91 4.54 3.42
C ARG A 64 -18.18 3.12 2.91
N ARG A 65 -17.85 2.85 1.65
CA ARG A 65 -18.12 1.60 0.94
C ARG A 65 -16.86 1.04 0.29
N ALA A 66 -15.71 1.32 0.91
CA ALA A 66 -14.43 0.84 0.42
C ALA A 66 -14.30 -0.67 0.68
N LYS A 67 -13.37 -1.28 -0.05
CA LYS A 67 -12.83 -2.61 0.27
C LYS A 67 -11.39 -2.44 0.72
N ARG A 68 -10.92 -3.26 1.65
CA ARG A 68 -9.51 -3.28 2.08
C ARG A 68 -8.86 -4.63 1.77
N VAL A 69 -7.62 -4.58 1.30
CA VAL A 69 -6.79 -5.78 1.10
C VAL A 69 -5.84 -5.92 2.28
N LEU A 70 -5.87 -7.08 2.92
CA LEU A 70 -4.99 -7.48 4.01
C LEU A 70 -3.98 -8.48 3.47
N GLU A 71 -2.70 -8.10 3.46
CA GLU A 71 -1.60 -8.92 2.98
C GLU A 71 -0.46 -8.93 4.00
N THR A 72 0.09 -10.10 4.30
CA THR A 72 1.20 -10.25 5.25
C THR A 72 2.27 -9.18 5.02
N SER A 73 2.73 -8.54 6.11
CA SER A 73 3.77 -7.49 6.14
C SER A 73 3.38 -6.10 5.58
N HIS A 74 2.18 -5.94 5.01
CA HIS A 74 1.72 -4.68 4.43
C HIS A 74 0.53 -4.11 5.21
N PRO A 75 0.52 -2.80 5.50
CA PRO A 75 -0.69 -2.11 5.93
C PRO A 75 -1.81 -2.26 4.89
N PRO A 76 -3.09 -2.14 5.29
CA PRO A 76 -4.19 -2.26 4.34
C PRO A 76 -4.09 -1.28 3.18
N THR A 77 -4.39 -1.75 1.98
CA THR A 77 -4.68 -0.87 0.83
C THR A 77 -6.19 -0.82 0.62
N TYR A 78 -6.72 0.38 0.41
CA TYR A 78 -8.14 0.60 0.17
C TYR A 78 -8.45 0.70 -1.32
N TYR A 79 -9.54 0.04 -1.71
CA TYR A 79 -10.12 0.04 -3.05
C TYR A 79 -11.47 0.73 -2.97
N LEU A 80 -11.54 1.92 -3.56
CA LEU A 80 -12.68 2.81 -3.49
C LEU A 80 -13.59 2.54 -4.69
N PRO A 81 -14.91 2.46 -4.49
CA PRO A 81 -15.83 2.28 -5.60
C PRO A 81 -15.81 3.53 -6.51
N PRO A 82 -15.80 3.37 -7.84
CA PRO A 82 -15.58 4.47 -8.78
C PRO A 82 -16.65 5.57 -8.70
N GLU A 83 -17.86 5.26 -8.25
CA GLU A 83 -18.94 6.24 -8.06
C GLU A 83 -18.69 7.22 -6.90
N ASP A 84 -17.83 6.87 -5.94
CA ASP A 84 -17.47 7.72 -4.80
C ASP A 84 -16.13 8.47 -5.04
N VAL A 85 -15.59 8.34 -6.26
CA VAL A 85 -14.35 8.99 -6.71
C VAL A 85 -14.68 9.92 -7.88
N ARG A 86 -14.10 11.12 -7.90
CA ARG A 86 -14.29 12.12 -8.97
C ARG A 86 -13.46 11.78 -10.22
N VAL A 87 -13.61 10.55 -10.72
CA VAL A 87 -12.80 9.95 -11.79
C VAL A 87 -12.86 10.78 -13.07
N LYS A 88 -14.07 11.12 -13.53
CA LYS A 88 -14.28 11.85 -14.80
C LYS A 88 -13.60 13.23 -14.79
N GLU A 89 -13.51 13.84 -13.61
CA GLU A 89 -12.99 15.18 -13.43
C GLU A 89 -11.45 15.17 -13.37
N PHE A 90 -10.89 14.26 -12.56
CA PHE A 90 -9.48 14.36 -12.17
C PHE A 90 -8.59 13.19 -12.61
N PHE A 91 -9.14 12.08 -13.09
CA PHE A 91 -8.35 10.88 -13.37
C PHE A 91 -8.20 10.66 -14.88
N LYS A 92 -6.95 10.59 -15.35
CA LYS A 92 -6.59 10.33 -16.76
C LYS A 92 -5.94 8.95 -16.86
N PRO A 93 -6.52 8.01 -17.62
CA PRO A 93 -5.95 6.68 -17.74
C PRO A 93 -4.58 6.76 -18.41
N VAL A 94 -3.61 6.02 -17.86
CA VAL A 94 -2.29 5.86 -18.47
C VAL A 94 -2.38 4.80 -19.56
N SER A 95 -1.68 5.01 -20.68
CA SER A 95 -1.67 4.05 -21.80
C SER A 95 -1.10 2.68 -21.38
N ASP A 96 -1.48 1.63 -22.10
CA ASP A 96 -1.25 0.22 -21.76
C ASP A 96 0.24 -0.19 -21.59
N LYS A 97 1.18 0.69 -21.92
CA LYS A 97 2.62 0.47 -21.74
C LYS A 97 3.07 0.44 -20.27
N LYS A 98 2.28 1.01 -19.35
CA LYS A 98 2.59 0.98 -17.91
C LYS A 98 1.55 0.13 -17.18
N SER A 99 1.92 -1.11 -16.92
CA SER A 99 1.15 -2.05 -16.12
C SER A 99 2.07 -2.83 -15.19
N SER A 100 1.50 -3.33 -14.10
CA SER A 100 2.18 -4.25 -13.18
C SER A 100 1.31 -5.47 -12.97
N PHE A 101 1.94 -6.63 -12.79
CA PHE A 101 1.23 -7.88 -12.59
C PHE A 101 1.27 -8.30 -11.11
N CYS A 102 0.11 -8.70 -10.58
CA CYS A 102 -0.03 -9.33 -9.28
C CYS A 102 -0.54 -10.76 -9.50
N GLU A 103 0.10 -11.74 -8.86
CA GLU A 103 -0.28 -13.15 -8.95
C GLU A 103 -1.75 -13.42 -8.55
N TRP A 104 -2.32 -12.60 -7.65
CA TRP A 104 -3.71 -12.74 -7.17
C TRP A 104 -4.72 -11.86 -7.90
N LYS A 105 -4.31 -10.66 -8.32
CA LYS A 105 -5.23 -9.60 -8.80
C LYS A 105 -5.13 -9.37 -10.30
N GLY A 106 -4.13 -9.94 -10.97
CA GLY A 106 -3.90 -9.75 -12.40
C GLY A 106 -3.18 -8.45 -12.72
N THR A 107 -3.47 -7.91 -13.91
CA THR A 107 -2.80 -6.72 -14.44
C THR A 107 -3.43 -5.44 -13.91
N ALA A 108 -2.65 -4.62 -13.21
CA ALA A 108 -3.06 -3.30 -12.77
C ALA A 108 -2.93 -2.28 -13.93
N ASN A 109 -3.96 -1.44 -14.06
CA ASN A 109 -3.98 -0.27 -14.92
C ASN A 109 -3.84 0.98 -14.04
N TYR A 110 -3.19 2.02 -14.55
CA TYR A 110 -2.87 3.22 -13.77
C TYR A 110 -3.63 4.45 -14.23
N TYR A 111 -3.83 5.38 -13.30
CA TYR A 111 -4.30 6.74 -13.55
C TYR A 111 -3.21 7.76 -13.18
N THR A 112 -3.09 8.80 -14.01
CA THR A 112 -2.54 10.09 -13.60
C THR A 112 -3.67 10.93 -13.02
N ILE A 113 -3.43 11.56 -11.87
CA ILE A 113 -4.40 12.47 -11.24
C ILE A 113 -4.01 13.90 -11.61
N GLU A 114 -4.96 14.67 -12.13
CA GLU A 114 -4.77 16.07 -12.53
C GLU A 114 -5.80 16.95 -11.83
N VAL A 115 -5.33 17.79 -10.92
CA VAL A 115 -6.17 18.71 -10.12
C VAL A 115 -5.52 20.09 -10.13
N ASN A 116 -6.31 21.13 -10.40
CA ASN A 116 -5.83 22.52 -10.42
C ASN A 116 -4.57 22.72 -11.30
N GLY A 117 -4.51 22.04 -12.45
CA GLY A 117 -3.40 22.11 -13.40
C GLY A 117 -2.14 21.34 -13.00
N LYS A 118 -2.11 20.68 -11.83
CA LYS A 118 -0.98 19.86 -11.38
C LYS A 118 -1.24 18.39 -11.66
N LYS A 119 -0.26 17.72 -12.28
CA LYS A 119 -0.30 16.30 -12.61
C LYS A 119 0.49 15.47 -11.62
N VAL A 120 -0.12 14.41 -11.12
CA VAL A 120 0.49 13.40 -10.26
C VAL A 120 0.46 12.09 -11.03
N GLU A 121 1.60 11.70 -11.59
CA GLU A 121 1.67 10.55 -12.49
C GLU A 121 1.60 9.23 -11.73
N ASN A 122 0.81 8.28 -12.28
CA ASN A 122 0.68 6.93 -11.75
C ASN A 122 0.33 6.95 -10.24
N ALA A 123 -0.61 7.82 -9.88
CA ALA A 123 -0.98 8.08 -8.49
C ALA A 123 -2.05 7.11 -7.98
N ALA A 124 -2.76 6.46 -8.91
CA ALA A 124 -3.79 5.49 -8.60
C ALA A 124 -3.73 4.33 -9.58
N TRP A 125 -4.30 3.20 -9.18
CA TRP A 125 -4.43 2.03 -10.02
C TRP A 125 -5.79 1.34 -9.82
N PHE A 126 -6.13 0.48 -10.75
CA PHE A 126 -7.35 -0.32 -10.76
C PHE A 126 -7.13 -1.61 -11.54
N TYR A 127 -8.05 -2.56 -11.37
CA TYR A 127 -8.04 -3.84 -12.10
C TYR A 127 -9.28 -3.96 -12.98
N LYS A 128 -9.09 -3.94 -14.30
CA LYS A 128 -10.19 -4.18 -15.27
C LYS A 128 -10.67 -5.62 -15.27
N LYS A 129 -9.75 -6.54 -14.98
CA LYS A 129 -9.98 -7.99 -15.04
C LYS A 129 -9.20 -8.70 -13.92
N PRO A 130 -9.70 -8.64 -12.67
CA PRO A 130 -9.15 -9.45 -11.58
C PRO A 130 -9.09 -10.93 -11.98
N THR A 131 -8.00 -11.61 -11.66
CA THR A 131 -7.76 -13.00 -12.08
C THR A 131 -8.40 -14.01 -11.14
N GLU A 132 -8.31 -13.80 -9.82
CA GLU A 132 -8.88 -14.70 -8.82
C GLU A 132 -10.33 -14.31 -8.44
N PRO A 133 -11.24 -15.29 -8.23
CA PRO A 133 -12.64 -15.04 -7.88
C PRO A 133 -12.83 -14.16 -6.64
N ASP A 134 -11.99 -14.35 -5.61
CA ASP A 134 -12.05 -13.60 -4.35
C ASP A 134 -11.79 -12.11 -4.53
N PHE A 135 -11.13 -11.70 -5.63
CA PHE A 135 -10.86 -10.31 -5.98
C PHE A 135 -11.77 -9.77 -7.08
N SER A 136 -12.76 -10.54 -7.54
CA SER A 136 -13.68 -10.09 -8.61
C SER A 136 -14.45 -8.82 -8.24
N THR A 137 -14.74 -8.61 -6.95
CA THR A 137 -15.53 -7.47 -6.46
C THR A 137 -14.77 -6.15 -6.41
N ILE A 138 -13.44 -6.13 -6.59
CA ILE A 138 -12.65 -4.89 -6.77
C ILE A 138 -12.45 -4.53 -8.24
N LYS A 139 -13.17 -5.19 -9.17
CA LYS A 139 -13.17 -4.78 -10.57
C LYS A 139 -13.49 -3.29 -10.67
N ASP A 140 -12.63 -2.57 -11.38
CA ASP A 140 -12.69 -1.12 -11.61
C ASP A 140 -12.68 -0.25 -10.34
N HIS A 141 -12.50 -0.82 -9.15
CA HIS A 141 -12.28 -0.05 -7.93
C HIS A 141 -10.88 0.55 -7.95
N ILE A 142 -10.75 1.73 -7.35
CA ILE A 142 -9.57 2.58 -7.45
C ILE A 142 -8.81 2.52 -6.14
N ALA A 143 -7.55 2.12 -6.22
CA ALA A 143 -6.60 2.25 -5.12
C ALA A 143 -5.66 3.43 -5.40
N ILE A 144 -5.23 4.13 -4.35
CA ILE A 144 -4.46 5.38 -4.45
C ILE A 144 -3.20 5.27 -3.59
N TYR A 145 -2.08 5.77 -4.11
CA TYR A 145 -0.81 5.90 -3.40
C TYR A 145 -0.87 7.08 -2.41
N PRO A 146 -0.89 6.86 -1.08
CA PRO A 146 -1.06 7.93 -0.12
C PRO A 146 0.15 8.88 -0.05
N ASP A 147 1.36 8.42 -0.42
CA ASP A 147 2.57 9.23 -0.48
C ASP A 147 2.55 10.30 -1.58
N LYS A 148 1.62 10.17 -2.54
CA LYS A 148 1.47 11.09 -3.67
C LYS A 148 0.33 12.09 -3.50
N MET A 149 -0.40 12.02 -2.38
CA MET A 149 -1.55 12.87 -2.09
C MET A 149 -1.18 13.92 -1.04
N ASP A 150 -1.92 15.03 -0.99
CA ASP A 150 -1.77 16.02 0.08
C ASP A 150 -2.18 15.40 1.42
N GLU A 151 -3.27 14.63 1.38
CA GLU A 151 -3.83 13.95 2.54
C GLU A 151 -4.70 12.75 2.13
N CYS A 152 -4.52 11.65 2.84
CA CYS A 152 -5.48 10.56 2.90
C CYS A 152 -5.95 10.40 4.34
N ARG A 153 -7.24 10.10 4.55
CA ARG A 153 -7.80 9.86 5.89
C ARG A 153 -8.58 8.55 5.95
N VAL A 154 -8.57 7.94 7.13
CA VAL A 154 -9.40 6.78 7.50
C VAL A 154 -10.10 7.14 8.81
N ASP A 155 -11.43 7.21 8.83
CA ASP A 155 -12.23 7.66 9.98
C ASP A 155 -11.73 8.99 10.58
N GLY A 156 -11.36 9.92 9.69
CA GLY A 156 -10.84 11.24 10.06
C GLY A 156 -9.37 11.26 10.48
N GLU A 157 -8.75 10.10 10.71
CA GLU A 157 -7.33 9.97 11.02
C GLU A 157 -6.46 10.10 9.76
N ARG A 158 -5.44 10.97 9.81
CA ARG A 158 -4.48 11.10 8.71
C ARG A 158 -3.63 9.85 8.57
N VAL A 159 -3.54 9.35 7.34
CA VAL A 159 -2.75 8.17 6.96
C VAL A 159 -1.26 8.52 6.89
N ILE A 160 -0.44 7.62 7.39
CA ILE A 160 1.00 7.58 7.12
C ILE A 160 1.22 6.59 5.95
N PRO A 161 1.90 6.99 4.87
CA PRO A 161 2.15 6.08 3.76
C PRO A 161 3.12 4.96 4.15
N GLN A 162 2.87 3.74 3.68
CA GLN A 162 3.83 2.65 3.81
C GLN A 162 5.18 3.04 3.18
N PRO A 163 6.31 2.79 3.85
CA PRO A 163 7.63 3.03 3.30
C PRO A 163 7.89 2.26 1.97
N GLY A 164 8.76 2.82 1.13
CA GLY A 164 9.19 2.18 -0.13
C GLY A 164 8.41 2.58 -1.39
N GLN A 165 7.36 3.43 -1.28
CA GLN A 165 6.67 4.12 -2.39
C GLN A 165 6.00 3.24 -3.47
N PHE A 166 6.10 1.91 -3.37
CA PHE A 166 5.59 0.98 -4.38
C PHE A 166 4.30 0.25 -3.94
N TYR A 167 4.12 0.04 -2.64
CA TYR A 167 3.09 -0.87 -2.12
C TYR A 167 1.72 -0.22 -1.91
N GLY A 168 1.68 1.09 -1.64
CA GLY A 168 0.43 1.82 -1.43
C GLY A 168 -0.36 1.35 -0.21
N GLY A 169 0.31 0.86 0.84
CA GLY A 169 -0.29 0.56 2.14
C GLY A 169 -0.57 1.84 2.95
N TRP A 170 -1.67 1.84 3.69
CA TRP A 170 -2.15 2.97 4.49
C TRP A 170 -2.00 2.63 5.97
N ILE A 171 -1.09 3.34 6.67
CA ILE A 171 -0.84 3.14 8.10
C ILE A 171 -1.70 4.11 8.91
N THR A 172 -2.43 3.56 9.87
CA THR A 172 -3.19 4.25 10.92
C THR A 172 -2.81 3.66 12.27
N LYS A 173 -3.18 4.31 13.38
CA LYS A 173 -2.80 3.94 14.75
C LYS A 173 -3.25 2.54 15.17
N ASP A 174 -4.30 2.02 14.52
CA ASP A 174 -4.81 0.66 14.72
C ASP A 174 -4.03 -0.39 13.95
N ILE A 175 -3.07 -0.03 13.10
CA ILE A 175 -2.26 -0.97 12.33
C ILE A 175 -0.83 -0.96 12.85
N VAL A 176 -0.31 -2.12 13.25
CA VAL A 176 1.05 -2.26 13.77
C VAL A 176 1.95 -3.13 12.89
N GLY A 177 3.22 -2.73 12.82
CA GLY A 177 4.26 -3.33 12.01
C GLY A 177 5.13 -4.37 12.75
N PRO A 178 6.42 -4.47 12.40
CA PRO A 178 7.15 -3.63 11.44
C PRO A 178 6.58 -3.75 10.02
N PHE A 179 6.71 -2.71 9.22
CA PHE A 179 6.14 -2.65 7.87
C PHE A 179 7.19 -2.91 6.82
N LYS A 180 6.82 -3.68 5.78
CA LYS A 180 7.72 -3.87 4.64
C LYS A 180 8.09 -2.52 4.01
N GLY A 181 9.38 -2.32 3.75
CA GLY A 181 9.96 -1.06 3.26
C GLY A 181 10.72 -0.29 4.34
N GLU A 182 10.53 -0.63 5.62
CA GLU A 182 11.38 -0.12 6.71
C GLU A 182 12.77 -0.78 6.68
N PRO A 183 13.83 -0.12 7.22
CA PRO A 183 15.15 -0.72 7.31
C PRO A 183 15.12 -2.11 7.97
N GLY A 184 15.67 -3.12 7.28
CA GLY A 184 15.71 -4.50 7.77
C GLY A 184 14.48 -5.37 7.44
N THR A 185 13.47 -4.84 6.72
CA THR A 185 12.23 -5.58 6.40
C THR A 185 12.14 -6.08 4.95
N MET A 186 13.19 -5.89 4.15
CA MET A 186 13.18 -6.18 2.71
C MET A 186 13.20 -7.68 2.36
N GLY A 187 13.49 -8.55 3.33
CA GLY A 187 13.80 -9.98 3.11
C GLY A 187 12.73 -10.99 3.52
N TRP A 188 11.60 -10.55 4.10
CA TRP A 188 10.61 -11.34 4.87
C TRP A 188 11.05 -11.64 6.31
#